data_AF-A0A5K4EVQ5-F1
#
_entry.id   AF-A0A5K4EVQ5-F1
#
_cell.length_a   1.000
_cell.length_b   1.000
_cell.length_c   1.000
_cell.angle_alpha   90.00
_cell.angle_beta   90.00
_cell.angle_gamma   90.00
#
_symmetry.space_group_name_H-M   'P 1'
#
loop_
_entity.id
_entity.type
_entity.pdbx_description
1 polymer ?
#
loop_
_entity_poly.entity_id
_entity_poly.type
_entity_poly.pdbx_seq_one_letter_code
_entity_poly.pdbx_strand_id
1 'polypeptide(L)'
;MNRVRICSWNINGLRSIQHPLKSILDSLTSDIICIQETKTTPDISREFAFADNYNGYFSHSIHKTGYSGTAVFCRNPLKPTKTFHSLNDILVESISCQNNSIDGWGFLKRKLNISHTEARNLDAEGRVLGLQFSTDIFTTFRTPDEIRPLIVLSIYFPRLNPENVERLNYKHLFQSAVQLCIESLLIENNVVIAGDFNICHKMIDHCAPDELMMDKFSNSFRQWFDQLLIEEQQDVSLDNQSSVGLRRFVDIFRVHTNRDVYMHI
;
A
#
# COMPACT_ATOMS: atom_id res chain seq x y z
N MET A 1 17.56 14.58 15.63
CA MET A 1 16.25 14.54 14.93
C MET A 1 15.46 13.36 15.46
N ASN A 2 14.19 13.56 15.80
CA ASN A 2 13.33 12.44 16.18
C ASN A 2 13.00 11.61 14.92
N ARG A 3 13.10 10.30 15.03
CA ARG A 3 12.82 9.37 13.94
C ARG A 3 11.31 9.31 13.67
N VAL A 4 10.90 9.37 12.41
CA VAL A 4 9.50 9.14 12.01
C VAL A 4 9.22 7.64 12.05
N ARG A 5 8.12 7.26 12.70
CA ARG A 5 7.67 5.86 12.83
C ARG A 5 6.40 5.63 12.03
N ILE A 6 6.41 4.58 11.23
CA ILE A 6 5.27 4.15 10.40
C ILE A 6 4.79 2.79 10.92
N CYS A 7 3.48 2.68 11.15
CA CYS A 7 2.83 1.43 11.54
C CYS A 7 1.80 1.05 10.47
N SER A 8 1.69 -0.25 10.16
CA SER A 8 0.61 -0.80 9.36
C SER A 8 -0.20 -1.79 10.18
N TRP A 9 -1.52 -1.74 10.08
CA TRP A 9 -2.40 -2.66 10.77
C TRP A 9 -3.72 -2.91 10.02
N ASN A 10 -3.93 -4.15 9.58
CA ASN A 10 -5.28 -4.60 9.21
C ASN A 10 -6.08 -4.85 10.50
N ILE A 11 -7.08 -4.00 10.74
CA ILE A 11 -7.85 -3.99 11.99
C ILE A 11 -9.12 -4.83 11.95
N ASN A 12 -9.44 -5.41 10.79
CA ASN A 12 -10.64 -6.22 10.59
C ASN A 12 -11.98 -5.50 10.95
N GLY A 13 -11.99 -4.16 10.89
CA GLY A 13 -13.13 -3.29 11.13
C GLY A 13 -12.94 -2.36 12.31
N LEU A 14 -13.03 -1.04 12.09
CA LEU A 14 -12.86 -0.02 13.14
C LEU A 14 -13.87 -0.16 14.29
N ARG A 15 -15.09 -0.63 13.98
CA ARG A 15 -16.14 -0.85 14.98
C ARG A 15 -15.86 -2.04 15.92
N SER A 16 -14.88 -2.88 15.60
CA SER A 16 -14.47 -4.00 16.47
C SER A 16 -13.61 -3.55 17.66
N ILE A 17 -13.08 -2.32 17.61
CA ILE A 17 -12.24 -1.76 18.66
C ILE A 17 -13.10 -1.45 19.89
N GLN A 18 -12.71 -2.00 21.04
CA GLN A 18 -13.42 -1.81 22.30
C GLN A 18 -12.95 -0.59 23.11
N HIS A 19 -11.81 0.01 22.74
CA HIS A 19 -11.23 1.17 23.39
C HIS A 19 -11.39 2.44 22.53
N PRO A 20 -11.35 3.63 23.14
CA PRO A 20 -11.36 4.88 22.38
C PRO A 20 -10.23 4.90 21.34
N LEU A 21 -10.54 5.32 20.11
CA LEU A 21 -9.60 5.32 18.98
C LEU A 21 -8.27 5.98 19.35
N LYS A 22 -8.31 7.14 20.02
CA LYS A 22 -7.11 7.85 20.49
C LYS A 22 -6.20 6.96 21.34
N SER A 23 -6.75 6.22 22.30
CA SER A 23 -5.97 5.35 23.20
C SER A 23 -5.23 4.28 22.42
N ILE A 24 -5.88 3.72 21.39
CA ILE A 24 -5.28 2.73 20.51
C ILE A 24 -4.16 3.36 19.67
N LEU A 25 -4.41 4.49 19.02
CA LEU A 25 -3.41 5.18 18.20
C LEU A 25 -2.18 5.61 19.02
N ASP A 26 -2.38 6.05 20.27
CA ASP A 26 -1.29 6.39 21.18
C ASP A 26 -0.43 5.16 21.53
N SER A 27 -1.07 4.01 21.76
CA SER A 27 -0.40 2.76 22.13
C SER A 27 0.50 2.18 21.03
N LEU A 28 0.24 2.50 19.76
CA LEU A 28 1.07 2.07 18.62
C LEU A 28 2.41 2.81 18.54
N THR A 29 2.60 3.89 19.31
CA THR A 29 3.85 4.67 19.40
C THR A 29 4.43 5.11 18.04
N SER A 30 3.55 5.39 17.08
CA SER A 30 3.89 5.73 15.69
C SER A 30 3.35 7.10 15.27
N ASP A 31 4.01 7.72 14.30
CA ASP A 31 3.69 9.05 13.77
C ASP A 31 2.75 8.96 12.57
N ILE A 32 2.90 7.93 11.72
CA ILE A 32 2.00 7.61 10.62
C ILE A 32 1.46 6.19 10.87
N ILE A 33 0.14 6.05 10.95
CA ILE A 33 -0.53 4.77 11.22
C ILE A 33 -1.45 4.45 10.04
N CYS A 34 -1.08 3.45 9.25
CA CYS A 34 -1.83 2.94 8.12
C CYS A 34 -2.75 1.82 8.59
N ILE A 35 -4.06 2.03 8.47
CA ILE A 35 -5.10 1.06 8.86
C ILE A 35 -5.76 0.50 7.61
N GLN A 36 -5.87 -0.83 7.55
CA GLN A 36 -6.57 -1.55 6.48
C GLN A 36 -7.82 -2.24 7.04
N GLU A 37 -8.76 -2.49 6.14
CA GLU A 37 -10.03 -3.15 6.44
C GLU A 37 -10.87 -2.37 7.48
N THR A 38 -10.99 -1.06 7.29
CA THR A 38 -11.73 -0.18 8.21
C THR A 38 -13.21 -0.58 8.32
N LYS A 39 -13.79 -1.12 7.23
CA LYS A 39 -15.20 -1.51 7.11
C LYS A 39 -16.14 -0.36 7.46
N THR A 40 -15.78 0.85 7.04
CA THR A 40 -16.56 2.06 7.31
C THR A 40 -17.00 2.73 6.03
N THR A 41 -18.05 3.53 6.17
CA THR A 41 -18.66 4.35 5.13
C THR A 41 -18.44 5.83 5.47
N PRO A 42 -18.67 6.76 4.52
CA PRO A 42 -18.44 8.19 4.74
C PRO A 42 -19.23 8.81 5.91
N ASP A 43 -20.35 8.20 6.31
CA ASP A 43 -21.20 8.56 7.45
C ASP A 43 -20.72 7.95 8.79
N ILE A 44 -19.45 7.54 8.87
CA ILE A 44 -18.81 7.02 10.07
C ILE A 44 -18.95 7.98 11.26
N SER A 45 -19.27 7.43 12.44
CA SER A 45 -19.39 8.19 13.69
C SER A 45 -18.08 8.86 14.07
N ARG A 46 -18.18 10.07 14.66
CA ARG A 46 -17.02 10.91 15.02
C ARG A 46 -16.01 10.18 15.89
N GLU A 47 -16.45 9.33 16.81
CA GLU A 47 -15.59 8.52 17.69
C GLU A 47 -14.61 7.58 16.96
N PHE A 48 -14.93 7.20 15.71
CA PHE A 48 -14.07 6.36 14.87
C PHE A 48 -13.34 7.13 13.76
N ALA A 49 -13.69 8.41 13.56
CA ALA A 49 -13.06 9.27 12.55
C ALA A 49 -12.08 10.27 13.16
N PHE A 50 -12.31 10.67 14.41
CA PHE A 50 -11.58 11.73 15.08
C PHE A 50 -10.88 11.20 16.33
N ALA A 51 -9.58 11.51 16.43
CA ALA A 51 -8.78 11.27 17.61
C ALA A 51 -7.94 12.53 17.89
N ASP A 52 -8.00 13.05 19.11
CA ASP A 52 -7.21 14.23 19.48
C ASP A 52 -5.73 13.99 19.21
N ASN A 53 -5.05 15.02 18.70
CA ASN A 53 -3.65 15.00 18.29
C ASN A 53 -3.33 14.21 17.00
N TYR A 54 -4.34 13.70 16.30
CA TYR A 54 -4.17 13.01 15.02
C TYR A 54 -5.03 13.64 13.91
N ASN A 55 -4.54 13.60 12.68
CA ASN A 55 -5.31 13.90 11.47
C ASN A 55 -5.63 12.58 10.76
N GLY A 56 -6.91 12.27 10.59
CA GLY A 56 -7.38 11.04 9.94
C GLY A 56 -7.75 11.28 8.48
N TYR A 57 -7.32 10.37 7.60
CA TYR A 57 -7.64 10.35 6.17
C TYR A 57 -8.23 9.00 5.84
N PHE A 58 -9.25 8.95 4.97
CA PHE A 58 -10.01 7.73 4.70
C PHE A 58 -10.20 7.50 3.19
N SER A 59 -10.22 6.24 2.79
CA SER A 59 -10.72 5.76 1.51
C SER A 59 -11.77 4.68 1.80
N HIS A 60 -12.97 4.84 1.25
CA HIS A 60 -14.13 3.99 1.56
C HIS A 60 -14.54 3.18 0.33
N SER A 61 -15.11 1.98 0.56
CA SER A 61 -15.80 1.29 -0.53
C SER A 61 -17.05 2.05 -0.94
N ILE A 62 -17.25 2.19 -2.26
CA ILE A 62 -18.35 2.96 -2.85
C ILE A 62 -19.62 2.11 -2.92
N HIS A 63 -19.49 0.84 -3.31
CA HIS A 63 -20.64 -0.01 -3.63
C HIS A 63 -21.04 -0.97 -2.51
N LYS A 64 -20.17 -1.22 -1.54
CA LYS A 64 -20.42 -2.21 -0.49
C LYS A 64 -20.22 -1.60 0.90
N THR A 65 -21.31 -1.46 1.63
CA THR A 65 -21.29 -0.97 3.01
C THR A 65 -20.56 -1.97 3.93
N GLY A 66 -19.81 -1.46 4.90
CA GLY A 66 -19.10 -2.32 5.86
C GLY A 66 -18.01 -3.21 5.24
N TYR A 67 -17.46 -2.85 4.09
CA TYR A 67 -16.50 -3.66 3.34
C TYR A 67 -15.22 -2.89 3.01
N SER A 68 -14.08 -3.59 3.10
CA SER A 68 -12.76 -3.05 2.74
C SER A 68 -12.49 -1.72 3.46
N GLY A 69 -11.92 -0.74 2.77
CA GLY A 69 -11.62 0.58 3.28
C GLY A 69 -10.24 0.67 3.92
N THR A 70 -9.59 1.81 3.72
CA THR A 70 -8.29 2.13 4.32
C THR A 70 -8.37 3.48 5.02
N ALA A 71 -7.54 3.65 6.03
CA ALA A 71 -7.34 4.93 6.69
C ALA A 71 -5.86 5.17 6.98
N VAL A 72 -5.47 6.43 7.10
CA VAL A 72 -4.17 6.82 7.61
C VAL A 72 -4.35 7.89 8.68
N PHE A 73 -3.73 7.70 9.84
CA PHE A 73 -3.69 8.68 10.92
C PHE A 73 -2.28 9.25 11.05
N CYS A 74 -2.16 10.58 10.98
CA CYS A 74 -0.91 11.30 11.16
C CYS A 74 -0.92 12.05 12.49
N ARG A 75 0.05 11.77 13.36
CA ARG A 75 0.25 12.46 14.65
C ARG A 75 0.72 13.89 14.40
N ASN A 76 0.10 14.87 15.05
CA ASN A 76 0.57 16.26 14.96
C ASN A 76 2.01 16.41 15.51
N PRO A 77 2.84 17.29 14.92
CA PRO A 77 2.49 18.26 13.87
C PRO A 77 2.58 17.71 12.43
N LEU A 78 2.84 16.41 12.25
CA LEU A 78 3.06 15.82 10.93
C LEU A 78 1.79 15.87 10.08
N LYS A 79 1.90 16.49 8.90
CA LYS A 79 0.79 16.63 7.94
C LYS A 79 1.26 16.35 6.52
N PRO A 80 0.47 15.60 5.73
CA PRO A 80 0.77 15.41 4.32
C PRO A 80 0.60 16.72 3.54
N THR A 81 1.42 16.90 2.51
CA THR A 81 1.30 17.98 1.53
C THR A 81 0.28 17.66 0.45
N LYS A 82 0.07 16.37 0.13
CA LYS A 82 -0.96 15.88 -0.80
C LYS A 82 -1.53 14.53 -0.31
N THR A 83 -2.77 14.25 -0.71
CA THR A 83 -3.44 12.96 -0.46
C THR A 83 -3.96 12.37 -1.76
N PHE A 84 -3.94 11.04 -1.87
CA PHE A 84 -4.41 10.27 -3.01
C PHE A 84 -5.39 9.21 -2.49
N HIS A 85 -6.63 9.21 -2.94
CA HIS A 85 -7.68 8.32 -2.43
C HIS A 85 -7.96 7.13 -3.36
N SER A 86 -7.26 7.07 -4.49
CA SER A 86 -7.45 6.08 -5.55
C SER A 86 -6.17 5.85 -6.37
N LEU A 87 -6.14 4.77 -7.16
CA LEU A 87 -5.12 4.52 -8.18
C LEU A 87 -5.15 5.62 -9.25
N ASN A 88 -6.36 6.08 -9.63
CA ASN A 88 -6.51 7.19 -10.56
C ASN A 88 -5.84 8.47 -10.05
N ASP A 89 -6.01 8.84 -8.78
CA ASP A 89 -5.39 10.05 -8.23
C ASP A 89 -3.86 9.99 -8.32
N ILE A 90 -3.28 8.82 -8.02
CA ILE A 90 -1.84 8.57 -8.11
C ILE A 90 -1.35 8.71 -9.56
N LEU A 91 -2.06 8.12 -10.51
CA LEU A 91 -1.69 8.16 -11.93
C LEU A 91 -1.85 9.54 -12.53
N VAL A 92 -2.94 10.25 -12.22
CA VAL A 92 -3.14 11.63 -12.68
C VAL A 92 -2.01 12.51 -12.20
N GLU A 93 -1.64 12.43 -10.92
CA GLU A 93 -0.52 13.20 -10.38
C GLU A 93 0.81 12.86 -11.08
N SER A 94 1.15 11.57 -11.17
CA SER A 94 2.44 11.15 -11.75
C SER A 94 2.55 11.36 -13.27
N ILE A 95 1.45 11.26 -14.01
CA ILE A 95 1.42 11.41 -15.47
C ILE A 95 1.26 12.88 -15.89
N SER A 96 0.59 13.72 -15.09
CA SER A 96 0.46 15.15 -15.38
C SER A 96 1.82 15.87 -15.43
N CYS A 97 2.82 15.36 -14.72
CA CYS A 97 4.21 15.81 -14.84
C CYS A 97 4.84 15.50 -16.22
N GLN A 98 4.28 14.56 -16.99
CA GLN A 98 4.89 14.04 -18.21
C GLN A 98 4.16 14.38 -19.52
N ASN A 99 2.83 14.62 -19.54
CA ASN A 99 2.10 15.10 -20.72
C ASN A 99 0.68 15.58 -20.36
N ASN A 100 0.19 16.63 -21.05
CA ASN A 100 -1.11 17.28 -20.85
C ASN A 100 -2.27 16.30 -20.60
N SER A 101 -2.76 16.29 -19.35
CA SER A 101 -4.07 15.78 -18.89
C SER A 101 -4.55 14.48 -19.52
N ILE A 102 -4.10 13.35 -19.00
CA ILE A 102 -4.64 12.03 -19.30
C ILE A 102 -5.28 11.46 -18.02
N ASP A 103 -6.56 11.10 -18.13
CA ASP A 103 -7.30 10.36 -17.10
C ASP A 103 -6.53 9.07 -16.72
N GLY A 104 -6.35 8.82 -15.42
CA GLY A 104 -5.58 7.70 -14.90
C GLY A 104 -6.20 6.34 -15.24
N TRP A 105 -7.53 6.23 -15.24
CA TRP A 105 -8.23 5.04 -15.74
C TRP A 105 -8.02 4.84 -17.24
N GLY A 106 -7.93 5.91 -18.03
CA GLY A 106 -7.59 5.87 -19.44
C GLY A 106 -6.17 5.32 -19.68
N PHE A 107 -5.23 5.67 -18.81
CA PHE A 107 -3.90 5.07 -18.80
C PHE A 107 -3.95 3.57 -18.49
N LEU A 108 -4.65 3.16 -17.42
CA LEU A 108 -4.81 1.75 -17.05
C LEU A 108 -5.49 0.94 -18.14
N LYS A 109 -6.57 1.46 -18.73
CA LYS A 109 -7.30 0.87 -19.86
C LYS A 109 -6.33 0.49 -20.98
N ARG A 110 -5.44 1.40 -21.37
CA ARG A 110 -4.46 1.19 -22.45
C ARG A 110 -3.35 0.22 -22.04
N LYS A 111 -2.82 0.34 -20.83
CA LYS A 111 -1.67 -0.46 -20.36
C LYS A 111 -2.04 -1.90 -20.03
N LEU A 112 -3.24 -2.13 -19.48
CA LEU A 112 -3.72 -3.44 -19.07
C LEU A 112 -4.67 -4.08 -20.09
N ASN A 113 -5.00 -3.37 -21.17
CA ASN A 113 -5.97 -3.81 -22.19
C ASN A 113 -7.32 -4.22 -21.59
N ILE A 114 -7.85 -3.38 -20.70
CA ILE A 114 -9.14 -3.59 -20.00
C ILE A 114 -10.17 -2.55 -20.46
N SER A 115 -11.43 -2.74 -20.10
CA SER A 115 -12.47 -1.73 -20.28
C SER A 115 -12.30 -0.57 -19.29
N HIS A 116 -12.89 0.59 -19.61
CA HIS A 116 -12.87 1.74 -18.70
C HIS A 116 -13.67 1.45 -17.41
N THR A 117 -14.70 0.61 -17.50
CA THR A 117 -15.46 0.16 -16.33
C THR A 117 -14.62 -0.70 -15.41
N GLU A 118 -13.85 -1.66 -15.94
CA GLU A 118 -12.92 -2.46 -15.14
C GLU A 118 -11.87 -1.58 -14.44
N ALA A 119 -11.29 -0.61 -15.16
CA ALA A 119 -10.34 0.34 -14.57
C ALA A 119 -10.94 1.11 -13.39
N ARG A 120 -12.18 1.61 -13.53
CA ARG A 120 -12.91 2.30 -12.45
C ARG A 120 -13.23 1.37 -11.28
N ASN A 121 -13.57 0.11 -11.56
CA ASN A 121 -13.90 -0.88 -10.53
C ASN A 121 -12.70 -1.21 -9.63
N LEU A 122 -11.45 -1.03 -10.09
CA LEU A 122 -10.27 -1.19 -9.26
C LEU A 122 -10.25 -0.21 -8.06
N ASP A 123 -10.82 0.98 -8.23
CA ASP A 123 -10.91 2.01 -7.18
C ASP A 123 -12.18 1.92 -6.32
N ALA A 124 -13.18 1.16 -6.74
CA ALA A 124 -14.49 1.13 -6.09
C ALA A 124 -14.51 0.50 -4.68
N GLU A 125 -13.45 -0.20 -4.31
CA GLU A 125 -13.35 -0.93 -3.03
C GLU A 125 -12.59 -0.15 -1.94
N GLY A 126 -12.14 1.08 -2.18
CA GLY A 126 -11.45 1.90 -1.18
C GLY A 126 -10.18 1.25 -0.64
N ARG A 127 -9.40 0.64 -1.54
CA ARG A 127 -8.23 -0.21 -1.19
C ARG A 127 -6.91 0.55 -1.13
N VAL A 128 -6.88 1.80 -1.58
CA VAL A 128 -5.66 2.59 -1.74
C VAL A 128 -5.87 3.95 -1.07
N LEU A 129 -4.90 4.34 -0.25
CA LEU A 129 -4.79 5.68 0.30
C LEU A 129 -3.32 6.07 0.38
N GLY A 130 -2.91 7.09 -0.37
CA GLY A 130 -1.55 7.61 -0.39
C GLY A 130 -1.45 8.99 0.25
N LEU A 131 -0.40 9.21 1.03
CA LEU A 131 -0.08 10.51 1.63
C LEU A 131 1.34 10.91 1.24
N GLN A 132 1.48 12.08 0.63
CA GLN A 132 2.78 12.67 0.32
C GLN A 132 3.22 13.61 1.43
N PHE A 133 4.49 13.56 1.78
CA PHE A 133 5.13 14.41 2.77
C PHE A 133 6.34 15.13 2.20
N SER A 134 6.63 16.29 2.76
CA SER A 134 7.77 17.13 2.40
C SER A 134 9.11 16.46 2.80
N THR A 135 10.18 16.91 2.18
CA THR A 135 11.53 16.34 2.29
C THR A 135 12.21 16.61 3.64
N ASP A 136 11.68 17.53 4.44
CA ASP A 136 12.22 17.94 5.74
C ASP A 136 11.94 16.93 6.87
N ILE A 137 11.07 15.93 6.64
CA ILE A 137 10.68 14.96 7.68
C ILE A 137 11.56 13.71 7.72
N PHE A 138 12.45 13.51 6.74
CA PHE A 138 13.32 12.34 6.64
C PHE A 138 14.65 12.72 5.99
N THR A 139 15.62 11.81 6.04
CA THR A 139 16.91 11.94 5.38
C THR A 139 17.16 10.70 4.53
N THR A 140 17.86 10.86 3.41
CA THR A 140 18.33 9.77 2.56
C THR A 140 19.83 9.57 2.78
N PHE A 141 20.27 8.35 3.13
CA PHE A 141 21.67 8.00 3.36
C PHE A 141 22.36 7.63 2.05
N ARG A 142 21.66 6.93 1.14
CA ARG A 142 22.23 6.50 -0.14
C ARG A 142 22.27 7.62 -1.19
N THR A 143 21.34 8.57 -1.10
CA THR A 143 21.20 9.67 -2.06
C THR A 143 21.03 11.01 -1.33
N PRO A 144 22.05 11.46 -0.58
CA PRO A 144 21.94 12.66 0.26
C PRO A 144 21.67 13.94 -0.53
N ASP A 145 22.08 13.98 -1.81
CA ASP A 145 21.94 15.14 -2.70
C ASP A 145 20.66 15.11 -3.57
N GLU A 146 19.90 14.01 -3.54
CA GLU A 146 18.64 13.84 -4.30
C GLU A 146 17.46 13.56 -3.36
N ILE A 147 17.12 14.55 -2.53
CA ILE A 147 16.00 14.41 -1.59
C ILE A 147 14.68 14.64 -2.33
N ARG A 148 13.97 13.53 -2.58
CA ARG A 148 12.66 13.48 -3.25
C ARG A 148 11.55 13.29 -2.23
N PRO A 149 10.35 13.90 -2.37
CA PRO A 149 9.24 13.75 -1.41
C PRO A 149 8.95 12.30 -1.02
N LEU A 150 8.49 12.08 0.21
CA LEU A 150 8.11 10.75 0.69
C LEU A 150 6.61 10.54 0.48
N ILE A 151 6.24 9.44 -0.18
CA ILE A 151 4.87 8.97 -0.29
C ILE A 151 4.72 7.71 0.55
N VAL A 152 3.76 7.72 1.48
CA VAL A 152 3.34 6.55 2.24
C VAL A 152 2.02 6.06 1.67
N LEU A 153 2.00 4.83 1.14
CA LEU A 153 0.83 4.17 0.59
C LEU A 153 0.27 3.16 1.59
N SER A 154 -0.96 3.39 2.06
CA SER A 154 -1.77 2.40 2.76
C SER A 154 -2.58 1.58 1.75
N ILE A 155 -2.21 0.32 1.56
CA ILE A 155 -2.86 -0.55 0.55
C ILE A 155 -3.44 -1.80 1.20
N TYR A 156 -4.69 -2.11 0.87
CA TYR A 156 -5.35 -3.36 1.22
C TYR A 156 -5.57 -4.20 -0.04
N PHE A 157 -4.67 -5.15 -0.30
CA PHE A 157 -4.76 -6.02 -1.47
C PHE A 157 -5.92 -7.00 -1.34
N PRO A 158 -6.57 -7.38 -2.46
CA PRO A 158 -7.64 -8.36 -2.42
C PRO A 158 -7.18 -9.71 -1.90
N ARG A 159 -7.98 -10.33 -1.03
CA ARG A 159 -7.77 -11.72 -0.60
C ARG A 159 -7.87 -12.67 -1.81
N LEU A 160 -7.02 -13.70 -1.83
CA LEU A 160 -7.10 -14.78 -2.81
C LEU A 160 -8.37 -15.62 -2.57
N ASN A 161 -9.17 -15.81 -3.62
CA ASN A 161 -10.33 -16.70 -3.62
C ASN A 161 -10.33 -17.53 -4.93
N PRO A 162 -9.71 -18.73 -4.93
CA PRO A 162 -9.57 -19.54 -6.15
C PRO A 162 -10.89 -20.01 -6.75
N GLU A 163 -11.92 -20.20 -5.93
CA GLU A 163 -13.25 -20.65 -6.37
C GLU A 163 -14.03 -19.55 -7.09
N ASN A 164 -13.64 -18.28 -6.92
CA ASN A 164 -14.26 -17.14 -7.55
C ASN A 164 -13.34 -16.53 -8.61
N VAL A 165 -13.53 -16.94 -9.86
CA VAL A 165 -12.74 -16.50 -11.02
C VAL A 165 -12.74 -14.97 -11.17
N GLU A 166 -13.86 -14.30 -10.93
CA GLU A 166 -13.95 -12.83 -11.03
C GLU A 166 -13.06 -12.15 -9.98
N ARG A 167 -13.04 -12.67 -8.74
CA ARG A 167 -12.17 -12.15 -7.67
C ARG A 167 -10.70 -12.45 -7.93
N LEU A 168 -10.40 -13.61 -8.50
CA LEU A 168 -9.05 -13.96 -8.92
C LEU A 168 -8.54 -12.99 -9.99
N ASN A 169 -9.33 -12.76 -11.04
CA ASN A 169 -9.02 -11.79 -12.10
C ASN A 169 -8.90 -10.37 -11.55
N TYR A 170 -9.79 -9.96 -10.65
CA TYR A 170 -9.71 -8.66 -9.98
C TYR A 170 -8.41 -8.50 -9.21
N LYS A 171 -7.96 -9.53 -8.47
CA LYS A 171 -6.69 -9.47 -7.73
C LYS A 171 -5.50 -9.30 -8.67
N HIS A 172 -5.46 -10.01 -9.80
CA HIS A 172 -4.41 -9.86 -10.81
C HIS A 172 -4.40 -8.45 -11.40
N LEU A 173 -5.54 -7.94 -11.86
CA LEU A 173 -5.65 -6.60 -12.42
C LEU A 173 -5.27 -5.52 -11.39
N PHE A 174 -5.65 -5.70 -10.13
CA PHE A 174 -5.30 -4.79 -9.05
C PHE A 174 -3.79 -4.75 -8.82
N GLN A 175 -3.10 -5.89 -8.79
CA GLN A 175 -1.64 -5.93 -8.69
C GLN A 175 -0.94 -5.23 -9.85
N SER A 176 -1.35 -5.51 -11.08
CA SER A 176 -0.77 -4.86 -12.26
C SER A 176 -1.01 -3.35 -12.26
N ALA A 177 -2.19 -2.89 -11.84
CA ALA A 177 -2.49 -1.46 -11.72
C ALA A 177 -1.68 -0.79 -10.61
N VAL A 178 -1.57 -1.42 -9.44
CA VAL A 178 -0.75 -0.93 -8.32
C VAL A 178 0.72 -0.85 -8.73
N GLN A 179 1.24 -1.85 -9.44
CA GLN A 179 2.61 -1.83 -9.96
C GLN A 179 2.85 -0.63 -10.88
N LEU A 180 1.97 -0.39 -11.85
CA LEU A 180 2.08 0.77 -12.74
C LEU A 180 2.05 2.11 -11.96
N CYS A 181 1.23 2.20 -10.92
CA CYS A 181 1.18 3.38 -10.06
C CYS A 181 2.51 3.58 -9.32
N ILE A 182 3.02 2.52 -8.70
CA ILE A 182 4.26 2.57 -7.93
C ILE A 182 5.47 2.89 -8.82
N GLU A 183 5.58 2.25 -9.97
CA GLU A 183 6.64 2.54 -10.95
C GLU A 183 6.63 4.01 -11.36
N SER A 184 5.44 4.58 -11.57
CA SER A 184 5.28 6.00 -11.91
C SER A 184 5.68 6.92 -10.75
N LEU A 185 5.33 6.57 -9.51
CA LEU A 185 5.71 7.34 -8.32
C LEU A 185 7.22 7.31 -8.04
N LEU A 186 7.87 6.17 -8.24
CA LEU A 186 9.30 5.97 -7.98
C LEU A 186 10.22 6.82 -8.87
N ILE A 187 9.69 7.42 -9.95
CA ILE A 187 10.44 8.33 -10.82
C ILE A 187 10.86 9.59 -10.06
N GLU A 188 9.96 10.20 -9.28
CA GLU A 188 10.18 11.50 -8.63
C GLU A 188 10.04 11.46 -7.12
N ASN A 189 9.69 10.31 -6.53
CA ASN A 189 9.40 10.20 -5.10
C ASN A 189 10.15 9.03 -4.43
N ASN A 190 10.26 9.11 -3.11
CA ASN A 190 10.51 7.97 -2.25
C ASN A 190 9.17 7.36 -1.85
N VAL A 191 9.04 6.03 -1.90
CA VAL A 191 7.76 5.35 -1.67
C VAL A 191 7.92 4.32 -0.56
N VAL A 192 7.03 4.37 0.43
CA VAL A 192 6.84 3.34 1.44
C VAL A 192 5.45 2.74 1.24
N ILE A 193 5.36 1.43 1.15
CA ILE A 193 4.08 0.71 1.07
C ILE A 193 3.85 0.02 2.41
N ALA A 194 2.81 0.43 3.11
CA ALA A 194 2.39 -0.09 4.40
C ALA A 194 1.00 -0.70 4.23
N GLY A 195 0.88 -2.02 4.26
CA GLY A 195 -0.39 -2.63 3.91
C GLY A 195 -0.50 -4.11 4.20
N ASP A 196 -1.68 -4.62 3.91
CA ASP A 196 -1.96 -6.05 3.87
C ASP A 196 -1.92 -6.50 2.41
N PHE A 197 -0.82 -7.18 2.05
CA PHE A 197 -0.59 -7.71 0.71
C PHE A 197 -1.44 -8.95 0.40
N ASN A 198 -1.99 -9.63 1.41
CA ASN A 198 -2.65 -10.92 1.25
C ASN A 198 -1.79 -11.92 0.45
N ILE A 199 -0.48 -11.95 0.73
CA ILE A 199 0.54 -12.81 0.10
C ILE A 199 1.51 -13.27 1.19
N CYS A 200 1.77 -14.58 1.26
CA CYS A 200 2.91 -15.13 1.99
C CYS A 200 4.06 -15.28 0.99
N HIS A 201 5.13 -14.51 1.17
CA HIS A 201 6.19 -14.39 0.16
C HIS A 201 7.06 -15.64 0.13
N LYS A 202 7.68 -15.97 1.25
CA LYS A 202 8.59 -17.12 1.41
C LYS A 202 7.96 -18.18 2.28
N MET A 203 8.51 -19.39 2.22
CA MET A 203 8.05 -20.53 3.00
C MET A 203 8.01 -20.26 4.51
N ILE A 204 8.99 -19.48 5.01
CA ILE A 204 9.07 -19.08 6.42
C ILE A 204 7.91 -18.18 6.88
N ASP A 205 7.16 -17.57 5.97
CA ASP A 205 6.00 -16.73 6.31
C ASP A 205 4.73 -17.54 6.58
N HIS A 206 4.71 -18.82 6.24
CA HIS A 206 3.55 -19.69 6.41
C HIS A 206 3.81 -20.74 7.47
N CYS A 207 2.82 -20.98 8.35
CA CYS A 207 2.95 -21.97 9.42
C CYS A 207 2.97 -23.42 8.90
N ALA A 208 2.47 -23.65 7.69
CA ALA A 208 2.52 -24.92 6.97
C ALA A 208 3.21 -24.73 5.60
N PRO A 209 4.55 -24.71 5.54
CA PRO A 209 5.27 -24.39 4.30
C PRO A 209 4.95 -25.36 3.16
N ASP A 210 4.74 -26.64 3.45
CA ASP A 210 4.42 -27.63 2.42
C ASP A 210 3.10 -27.32 1.69
N GLU A 211 2.10 -26.78 2.38
CA GLU A 211 0.84 -26.34 1.76
C GLU A 211 1.06 -25.18 0.79
N LEU A 212 1.94 -24.23 1.16
CA LEU A 212 2.30 -23.11 0.29
C LEU A 212 3.05 -23.55 -0.96
N MET A 213 3.86 -24.62 -0.90
CA MET A 213 4.52 -25.19 -2.09
C MET A 213 3.50 -25.80 -3.05
N MET A 214 2.45 -26.42 -2.52
CA MET A 214 1.44 -27.08 -3.34
C MET A 214 0.39 -26.10 -3.89
N ASP A 215 0.24 -24.92 -3.28
CA ASP A 215 -0.70 -23.89 -3.72
C ASP A 215 -0.23 -23.15 -4.99
N LYS A 216 -0.57 -23.74 -6.13
CA LYS A 216 -0.32 -23.14 -7.45
C LYS A 216 -1.07 -21.83 -7.69
N PHE A 217 -2.17 -21.56 -6.99
CA PHE A 217 -2.95 -20.33 -7.20
C PHE A 217 -2.24 -19.12 -6.61
N SER A 218 -1.52 -19.27 -5.48
CA SER A 218 -0.75 -18.18 -4.91
C SER A 218 0.54 -17.87 -5.68
N ASN A 219 1.05 -18.82 -6.46
CA ASN A 219 2.39 -18.73 -7.06
C ASN A 219 2.59 -17.48 -7.94
N SER A 220 1.62 -17.16 -8.79
CA SER A 220 1.67 -15.96 -9.64
C SER A 220 1.66 -14.66 -8.82
N PHE A 221 0.93 -14.62 -7.71
CA PHE A 221 0.91 -13.47 -6.79
C PHE A 221 2.23 -13.34 -6.02
N ARG A 222 2.84 -14.47 -5.63
CA ARG A 222 4.16 -14.53 -4.99
C ARG A 222 5.25 -14.06 -5.93
N GLN A 223 5.27 -14.55 -7.17
CA GLN A 223 6.20 -14.13 -8.22
C GLN A 223 6.11 -12.62 -8.48
N TRP A 224 4.89 -12.07 -8.56
CA TRP A 224 4.69 -10.63 -8.69
C TRP A 224 5.30 -9.86 -7.52
N PHE A 225 5.04 -10.27 -6.27
CA PHE A 225 5.58 -9.59 -5.09
C PHE A 225 7.11 -9.70 -5.05
N ASP A 226 7.65 -10.87 -5.36
CA ASP A 226 9.08 -11.16 -5.40
C ASP A 226 9.83 -10.23 -6.37
N GLN A 227 9.26 -10.00 -7.55
CA GLN A 227 9.84 -9.11 -8.57
C GLN A 227 9.90 -7.64 -8.15
N LEU A 228 9.08 -7.21 -7.18
CA LEU A 228 9.15 -5.85 -6.63
C LEU A 228 10.38 -5.65 -5.73
N LEU A 229 10.96 -6.72 -5.20
CA LEU A 229 12.02 -6.66 -4.21
C LEU A 229 13.43 -6.67 -4.82
N ILE A 230 14.39 -6.14 -4.07
CA ILE A 230 15.83 -6.27 -4.39
C ILE A 230 16.24 -7.74 -4.52
N GLU A 231 17.23 -7.99 -5.37
CA GLU A 231 17.74 -9.34 -5.70
C GLU A 231 18.06 -10.17 -4.44
N GLU A 232 18.64 -9.55 -3.43
CA GLU A 232 19.04 -10.24 -2.19
C GLU A 232 17.85 -10.73 -1.36
N GLN A 233 16.66 -10.17 -1.60
CA GLN A 233 15.44 -10.54 -0.89
C GLN A 233 14.53 -11.44 -1.71
N GLN A 234 14.87 -11.74 -2.96
CA GLN A 234 14.08 -12.63 -3.80
C GLN A 234 14.09 -14.09 -3.29
N ASP A 235 13.08 -14.86 -3.66
CA ASP A 235 12.90 -16.27 -3.36
C ASP A 235 13.41 -17.11 -4.54
N VAL A 236 14.55 -17.75 -4.34
CA VAL A 236 15.22 -18.60 -5.35
C VAL A 236 14.38 -19.79 -5.81
N SER A 237 13.32 -20.14 -5.09
CA SER A 237 12.40 -21.22 -5.47
C SER A 237 11.37 -20.80 -6.53
N LEU A 238 11.23 -19.50 -6.78
CA LEU A 238 10.31 -18.95 -7.77
C LEU A 238 11.03 -18.79 -9.12
N ASP A 239 10.46 -19.38 -10.17
CA ASP A 239 10.95 -19.18 -11.54
C ASP A 239 10.50 -17.81 -12.05
N ASN A 240 11.38 -16.80 -11.95
CA ASN A 240 11.11 -15.44 -12.42
C ASN A 240 11.82 -15.21 -13.75
N GLN A 241 11.04 -14.97 -14.82
CA GLN A 241 11.59 -14.87 -16.17
C GLN A 241 12.06 -13.48 -16.59
N SER A 242 11.98 -12.43 -15.75
CA SER A 242 12.62 -11.14 -16.04
C SER A 242 12.52 -10.18 -14.85
N SER A 243 13.54 -9.32 -14.71
CA SER A 243 13.56 -8.23 -13.74
C SER A 243 12.62 -7.10 -14.19
N VAL A 244 11.71 -6.65 -13.33
CA VAL A 244 10.84 -5.51 -13.61
C VAL A 244 11.32 -4.27 -12.84
N GLY A 245 11.46 -3.14 -13.54
CA GLY A 245 11.73 -1.82 -12.96
C GLY A 245 13.20 -1.49 -12.66
N LEU A 246 13.51 -0.18 -12.69
CA LEU A 246 14.85 0.39 -12.41
C LEU A 246 15.13 0.56 -10.90
N ARG A 247 14.09 0.82 -10.08
CA ARG A 247 14.17 0.92 -8.62
C ARG A 247 13.33 -0.19 -8.00
N ARG A 248 13.91 -0.93 -7.05
CA ARG A 248 13.25 -2.03 -6.33
C ARG A 248 13.02 -1.69 -4.87
N PHE A 249 12.05 -2.36 -4.26
CA PHE A 249 11.71 -2.24 -2.85
C PHE A 249 12.61 -3.10 -1.98
N VAL A 250 12.70 -2.69 -0.71
CA VAL A 250 13.28 -3.50 0.35
C VAL A 250 12.14 -3.90 1.28
N ASP A 251 11.94 -5.20 1.46
CA ASP A 251 11.12 -5.75 2.54
C ASP A 251 11.85 -5.55 3.87
N ILE A 252 11.34 -4.63 4.67
CA ILE A 252 11.92 -4.26 5.96
C ILE A 252 11.91 -5.42 6.96
N PHE A 253 10.99 -6.39 6.85
CA PHE A 253 10.92 -7.52 7.77
C PHE A 253 12.06 -8.53 7.55
N ARG A 254 12.79 -8.41 6.44
CA ARG A 254 13.96 -9.24 6.10
C ARG A 254 15.29 -8.54 6.30
N VAL A 255 15.26 -7.28 6.74
CA VAL A 255 16.48 -6.55 7.04
C VAL A 255 16.95 -6.95 8.42
N HIS A 256 17.91 -7.88 8.46
CA HIS A 256 18.59 -8.27 9.70
C HIS A 256 19.73 -7.29 10.00
N THR A 257 19.41 -6.16 10.64
CA THR A 257 20.43 -5.33 11.29
C THR A 257 20.58 -5.80 12.74
N ASN A 258 21.80 -5.89 13.28
CA ASN A 258 22.08 -6.13 14.72
C ASN A 258 21.62 -4.98 15.65
N ARG A 259 20.69 -4.16 15.17
CA ARG A 259 20.04 -3.03 15.83
C ARG A 259 18.62 -2.99 15.25
N ASP A 260 17.61 -2.58 16.02
CA ASP A 260 16.20 -2.51 15.60
C ASP A 260 16.08 -2.09 14.13
N VAL A 261 15.21 -2.73 13.36
CA VAL A 261 15.06 -2.47 11.91
C VAL A 261 14.88 -0.98 11.67
N TYR A 262 15.97 -0.31 11.31
CA TYR A 262 16.02 1.11 11.04
C TYR A 262 16.00 1.26 9.53
N MET A 263 14.97 1.95 9.01
CA MET A 263 15.06 2.55 7.69
C MET A 263 16.17 3.61 7.73
N HIS A 264 17.38 3.19 7.39
CA HIS A 264 18.34 4.06 6.77
C HIS A 264 18.01 4.04 5.27
N ILE A 265 16.95 4.74 4.85
CA ILE A 265 16.77 5.12 3.43
C ILE A 265 17.93 6.05 3.10
#